data_AF-A0A0T1WB81-F1
#
_entry.id   AF-A0A0T1WB81-F1
#
_cell.length_a   1.000
_cell.length_b   1.000
_cell.length_c   1.000
_cell.angle_alpha   90.00
_cell.angle_beta   90.00
_cell.angle_gamma   90.00
#
_symmetry.space_group_name_H-M   'P 1'
#
loop_
_entity.id
_entity.type
_entity.pdbx_description
1 polymer ?
#
loop_
_entity_poly.entity_id
_entity_poly.type
_entity_poly.pdbx_seq_one_letter_code
_entity_poly.pdbx_strand_id
1 'polypeptide(L)'
;MARAPDPAKRAELLQDVVAYLETHGVNDMSLAPMAEALGTSKRMLLYYFGDRGELLTQALDASRPKVGEIFRDVATKDDFRGAARTLWRGLTRGDQRRSVRMLLQVLSLATTDPETYGPYARTAVAVMLDPISDALVSVGYGRRDARIRATLVVSGLRGLCQDVLVTRDDSRVDAAAELVIAAAMGDA
;
A
#
# COMPACT_ATOMS: atom_id res chain seq x y z
N MET A 1 -28.76 18.92 16.50
CA MET A 1 -27.98 17.66 16.40
C MET A 1 -27.60 17.48 14.95
N ALA A 2 -26.30 17.47 14.62
CA ALA A 2 -25.88 17.17 13.26
C ALA A 2 -26.31 15.74 12.91
N ARG A 3 -27.04 15.57 11.80
CA ARG A 3 -27.46 14.27 11.28
C ARG A 3 -26.22 13.40 11.11
N ALA A 4 -26.29 12.12 11.48
CA ALA A 4 -25.18 11.20 11.26
C ALA A 4 -24.83 11.16 9.76
N PRO A 5 -23.54 11.07 9.39
CA PRO A 5 -23.13 11.02 7.99
C PRO A 5 -23.79 9.82 7.30
N ASP A 6 -24.33 10.02 6.10
CA ASP A 6 -24.91 8.94 5.30
C ASP A 6 -23.80 7.94 4.92
N PRO A 7 -23.86 6.68 5.40
CA PRO A 7 -22.81 5.69 5.13
C PRO A 7 -22.64 5.38 3.64
N ALA A 8 -23.72 5.39 2.86
CA ALA A 8 -23.66 5.09 1.43
C ALA A 8 -22.94 6.22 0.69
N LYS A 9 -23.33 7.47 0.97
CA LYS A 9 -22.68 8.65 0.39
C LYS A 9 -21.21 8.78 0.79
N ARG A 10 -20.88 8.41 2.04
CA ARG A 10 -19.51 8.38 2.52
C ARG A 10 -18.66 7.37 1.76
N ALA A 11 -19.21 6.19 1.46
CA ALA A 11 -18.50 5.14 0.73
C ALA A 11 -18.25 5.52 -0.73
N GLU A 12 -19.25 6.08 -1.41
CA GLU A 12 -19.14 6.62 -2.78
C GLU A 12 -18.06 7.71 -2.84
N LEU A 13 -18.14 8.69 -1.93
CA LEU A 13 -17.17 9.79 -1.89
C LEU A 13 -15.74 9.29 -1.57
N LEU A 14 -15.59 8.21 -0.80
CA LEU A 14 -14.27 7.62 -0.54
C LEU A 14 -13.68 6.98 -1.80
N GLN A 15 -14.51 6.31 -2.61
CA GLN A 15 -14.07 5.74 -3.89
C GLN A 15 -13.61 6.84 -4.85
N ASP A 16 -14.36 7.94 -4.92
CA ASP A 16 -14.00 9.12 -5.72
C ASP A 16 -12.68 9.75 -5.27
N VAL A 17 -12.48 9.88 -3.95
CA VAL A 17 -11.22 10.36 -3.38
C VAL A 17 -10.05 9.46 -3.75
N VAL A 18 -10.22 8.14 -3.66
CA VAL A 18 -9.17 7.16 -4.05
C VAL A 18 -8.82 7.35 -5.52
N ALA A 19 -9.81 7.38 -6.41
CA ALA A 19 -9.60 7.56 -7.85
C ALA A 19 -8.90 8.88 -8.17
N TYR A 20 -9.26 9.96 -7.47
CA TYR A 20 -8.62 11.27 -7.60
C TYR A 20 -7.14 11.20 -7.18
N LEU A 21 -6.84 10.64 -5.99
CA LEU A 21 -5.49 10.55 -5.44
C LEU A 21 -4.57 9.62 -6.26
N GLU A 22 -5.12 8.54 -6.80
CA GLU A 22 -4.43 7.63 -7.70
C GLU A 22 -4.00 8.28 -9.03
N THR A 23 -4.74 9.31 -9.45
CA THR A 23 -4.50 10.05 -10.70
C THR A 23 -3.60 11.26 -10.49
N HIS A 24 -3.84 12.04 -9.43
CA HIS A 24 -3.18 13.34 -9.20
C HIS A 24 -2.03 13.28 -8.18
N GLY A 25 -1.96 12.22 -7.38
CA GLY A 25 -0.98 12.09 -6.30
C GLY A 25 -1.36 12.83 -5.02
N VAL A 26 -0.51 12.67 -4.00
CA VAL A 26 -0.65 13.13 -2.61
C VAL A 26 -0.02 14.51 -2.43
N ASN A 27 0.98 14.86 -3.25
CA ASN A 27 1.73 16.11 -3.12
C ASN A 27 0.90 17.35 -3.48
N ASP A 28 0.02 17.23 -4.48
CA ASP A 28 -0.93 18.28 -4.91
C ASP A 28 -2.24 18.29 -4.10
N MET A 29 -2.29 17.58 -2.97
CA MET A 29 -3.49 17.39 -2.17
C MET A 29 -3.82 18.63 -1.34
N SER A 30 -4.19 19.73 -2.00
CA SER A 30 -5.05 20.72 -1.37
C SER A 30 -6.48 20.17 -1.40
N LEU A 31 -7.14 20.18 -0.23
CA LEU A 31 -8.53 19.71 -0.12
C LEU A 31 -9.51 20.53 -0.95
N ALA A 32 -9.16 21.76 -1.34
CA ALA A 32 -10.03 22.62 -2.14
C ALA A 32 -10.11 22.16 -3.62
N PRO A 33 -9.00 22.01 -4.37
CA PRO A 33 -9.01 21.41 -5.71
C PRO A 33 -9.65 20.03 -5.77
N MET A 34 -9.35 19.16 -4.79
CA MET A 34 -10.00 17.84 -4.73
C MET A 34 -11.51 17.97 -4.54
N ALA A 35 -11.97 18.81 -3.61
CA ALA A 35 -13.39 18.99 -3.40
C ALA A 35 -14.11 19.51 -4.65
N GLU A 36 -13.50 20.46 -5.36
CA GLU A 36 -14.03 21.01 -6.61
C GLU A 36 -14.12 19.93 -7.71
N ALA A 37 -13.05 19.16 -7.91
CA ALA A 37 -13.02 18.07 -8.88
C ALA A 37 -14.06 16.98 -8.57
N LEU A 38 -14.34 16.73 -7.29
CA LEU A 38 -15.33 15.75 -6.83
C LEU A 38 -16.75 16.33 -6.69
N GLY A 39 -16.99 17.58 -7.12
CA GLY A 39 -18.32 18.21 -7.03
C GLY A 39 -18.83 18.38 -5.59
N THR A 40 -17.93 18.48 -4.62
CA THR A 40 -18.24 18.63 -3.19
C THR A 40 -17.57 19.90 -2.61
N SER A 41 -17.54 20.03 -1.29
CA SER A 41 -16.80 21.12 -0.63
C SER A 41 -15.75 20.57 0.33
N LYS A 42 -14.67 21.34 0.56
CA LYS A 42 -13.66 21.03 1.58
C LYS A 42 -14.31 20.70 2.93
N ARG A 43 -15.34 21.47 3.32
CA ARG A 43 -16.09 21.24 4.56
C ARG A 43 -16.78 19.87 4.58
N MET A 44 -17.32 19.41 3.44
CA MET A 44 -17.95 18.09 3.34
C MET A 44 -16.93 16.96 3.38
N LEU A 45 -15.76 17.12 2.75
CA LEU A 45 -14.67 16.14 2.89
C LEU A 45 -14.24 16.00 4.35
N LEU A 46 -14.00 17.13 5.03
CA LEU A 46 -13.63 17.11 6.45
C LEU A 46 -14.75 16.58 7.35
N TYR A 47 -16.00 16.85 7.01
CA TYR A 47 -17.14 16.31 7.75
C TYR A 47 -17.23 14.77 7.68
N TYR A 48 -16.92 14.17 6.52
CA TYR A 48 -16.99 12.71 6.34
C TYR A 48 -15.74 11.97 6.83
N PHE A 49 -14.59 12.60 6.69
CA PHE A 49 -13.29 11.93 6.79
C PHE A 49 -12.35 12.54 7.83
N GLY A 50 -12.81 13.58 8.55
CA GLY A 50 -12.05 14.26 9.59
C GLY A 50 -11.04 15.24 9.01
N ASP A 51 -9.75 14.95 9.11
CA ASP A 51 -8.70 15.82 8.56
C ASP A 51 -8.05 15.24 7.28
N ARG A 52 -7.05 15.95 6.76
CA ARG A 52 -6.32 15.53 5.55
C ARG A 52 -5.58 14.20 5.75
N GLY A 53 -4.99 14.00 6.93
CA GLY A 53 -4.26 12.78 7.27
C GLY A 53 -5.20 11.58 7.41
N GLU A 54 -6.34 11.78 8.07
CA GLU A 54 -7.39 10.76 8.20
C GLU A 54 -8.02 10.42 6.84
N LEU A 55 -8.25 11.40 5.96
CA LEU A 55 -8.71 11.16 4.59
C LEU A 55 -7.72 10.28 3.81
N LEU A 56 -6.43 10.63 3.87
CA LEU A 56 -5.37 9.88 3.19
C LEU A 56 -5.26 8.45 3.73
N THR A 57 -5.41 8.27 5.03
CA THR A 57 -5.39 6.94 5.67
C THR A 57 -6.51 6.06 5.17
N GLN A 58 -7.71 6.62 5.09
CA GLN A 58 -8.88 5.90 4.63
C GLN A 58 -8.80 5.60 3.14
N ALA A 59 -8.26 6.52 2.33
CA ALA A 59 -8.01 6.27 0.93
C ALA A 59 -6.98 5.16 0.72
N LEU A 60 -5.86 5.21 1.45
CA LEU A 60 -4.87 4.13 1.47
C LEU A 60 -5.46 2.80 1.90
N ASP A 61 -6.39 2.80 2.86
CA ASP A 61 -7.12 1.61 3.32
C ASP A 61 -8.00 1.01 2.23
N ALA A 62 -8.79 1.87 1.59
CA ALA A 62 -9.68 1.48 0.51
C ALA A 62 -8.92 1.00 -0.74
N SER A 63 -7.70 1.50 -0.99
CA SER A 63 -6.85 1.09 -2.11
C SER A 63 -5.91 -0.08 -1.78
N ARG A 64 -6.10 -0.77 -0.64
CA ARG A 64 -5.14 -1.79 -0.18
C ARG A 64 -5.05 -2.98 -1.14
N PRO A 65 -3.83 -3.49 -1.40
CA PRO A 65 -3.66 -4.83 -1.93
C PRO A 65 -4.22 -5.85 -0.97
N LYS A 66 -4.92 -6.86 -1.50
CA LYS A 66 -5.47 -7.97 -0.72
C LYS A 66 -4.38 -8.98 -0.31
N VAL A 67 -3.31 -8.50 0.33
CA VAL A 67 -2.13 -9.31 0.69
C VAL A 67 -2.53 -10.48 1.57
N GLY A 68 -3.44 -10.26 2.52
CA GLY A 68 -3.96 -11.34 3.36
C GLY A 68 -4.66 -12.45 2.58
N GLU A 69 -5.27 -12.16 1.43
CA GLU A 69 -5.84 -13.20 0.55
C GLU A 69 -4.73 -13.93 -0.23
N ILE A 70 -3.75 -13.18 -0.75
CA ILE A 70 -2.63 -13.74 -1.55
C ILE A 70 -1.78 -14.72 -0.73
N PHE A 71 -1.61 -14.46 0.56
CA PHE A 71 -0.73 -15.23 1.45
C PHE A 71 -1.49 -16.18 2.39
N ARG A 72 -2.82 -16.25 2.33
CA ARG A 72 -3.67 -17.02 3.26
C ARG A 72 -3.30 -18.50 3.33
N ASP A 73 -3.15 -19.11 2.16
CA ASP A 73 -3.04 -20.57 2.03
C ASP A 73 -1.58 -21.01 1.77
N VAL A 74 -0.60 -20.16 2.08
CA VAL A 74 0.82 -20.48 1.93
C VAL A 74 1.25 -21.47 3.01
N ALA A 75 1.63 -22.68 2.57
CA ALA A 75 2.09 -23.75 3.45
C ALA A 75 3.53 -24.20 3.15
N THR A 76 4.01 -23.97 1.93
CA THR A 76 5.36 -24.36 1.50
C THR A 76 6.19 -23.17 1.02
N LYS A 77 7.51 -23.37 0.90
CA LYS A 77 8.39 -22.36 0.30
C LYS A 77 7.98 -22.03 -1.15
N ASP A 78 7.52 -23.02 -1.91
CA ASP A 78 7.08 -22.81 -3.29
C ASP A 78 5.78 -22.01 -3.36
N ASP A 79 4.83 -22.26 -2.46
CA ASP A 79 3.63 -21.43 -2.34
C ASP A 79 3.98 -19.99 -2.02
N PHE A 80 4.94 -19.77 -1.10
CA PHE A 80 5.41 -18.43 -0.76
C PHE A 80 6.01 -17.72 -1.98
N ARG A 81 6.88 -18.39 -2.75
CA ARG A 81 7.45 -17.81 -3.98
C ARG A 81 6.34 -17.46 -4.98
N GLY A 82 5.35 -18.33 -5.15
CA GLY A 82 4.18 -18.09 -6.00
C GLY A 82 3.34 -16.89 -5.55
N ALA A 83 3.06 -16.79 -4.26
CA ALA A 83 2.34 -15.68 -3.63
C ALA A 83 3.10 -14.35 -3.79
N ALA A 84 4.42 -14.34 -3.54
CA ALA A 84 5.26 -13.16 -3.69
C ALA A 84 5.36 -12.68 -5.15
N ARG A 85 5.44 -13.59 -6.13
CA ARG A 85 5.36 -13.24 -7.56
C ARG A 85 4.00 -12.69 -7.95
N THR A 86 2.93 -13.21 -7.36
CA THR A 86 1.57 -12.71 -7.59
C THR A 86 1.41 -11.31 -7.04
N LEU A 87 1.92 -11.06 -5.82
CA LEU A 87 2.02 -9.72 -5.26
C LEU A 87 2.82 -8.79 -6.18
N TRP A 88 4.03 -9.18 -6.60
CA TRP A 88 4.88 -8.39 -7.48
C TRP A 88 4.19 -7.98 -8.79
N ARG A 89 3.55 -8.93 -9.47
CA ARG A 89 2.77 -8.66 -10.70
C ARG A 89 1.62 -7.71 -10.43
N GLY A 90 0.91 -7.87 -9.31
CA GLY A 90 -0.15 -6.95 -8.90
C GLY A 90 0.35 -5.52 -8.74
N LEU A 91 1.48 -5.33 -8.05
CA LEU A 91 2.07 -4.01 -7.78
C LEU A 91 2.62 -3.33 -9.04
N THR A 92 3.11 -4.08 -10.02
CA THR A 92 3.78 -3.53 -11.21
C THR A 92 2.87 -3.41 -12.44
N ARG A 93 1.98 -4.38 -12.66
CA ARG A 93 1.23 -4.57 -13.91
C ARG A 93 -0.29 -4.51 -13.72
N GLY A 94 -0.78 -4.66 -12.50
CA GLY A 94 -2.21 -4.68 -12.19
C GLY A 94 -2.78 -3.31 -11.83
N ASP A 95 -4.08 -3.29 -11.53
CA ASP A 95 -4.82 -2.11 -11.09
C ASP A 95 -4.20 -1.44 -9.85
N GLN A 96 -3.48 -2.23 -9.03
CA GLN A 96 -2.81 -1.78 -7.81
C GLN A 96 -1.59 -0.87 -8.07
N ARG A 97 -1.15 -0.70 -9.33
CA ARG A 97 -0.02 0.17 -9.66
C ARG A 97 -0.23 1.61 -9.21
N ARG A 98 -1.48 2.11 -9.27
CA ARG A 98 -1.79 3.48 -8.82
C ARG A 98 -1.75 3.59 -7.30
N SER A 99 -2.33 2.61 -6.59
CA SER A 99 -2.26 2.49 -5.14
C SER A 99 -0.83 2.51 -4.62
N VAL A 100 0.10 1.84 -5.32
CA VAL A 100 1.53 1.84 -4.97
C VAL A 100 2.15 3.23 -5.06
N ARG A 101 1.80 4.03 -6.08
CA ARG A 101 2.32 5.40 -6.21
C ARG A 101 1.84 6.29 -5.06
N MET A 102 0.59 6.13 -4.64
CA MET A 102 0.05 6.83 -3.48
C MET A 102 0.78 6.42 -2.20
N LEU A 103 0.93 5.11 -1.96
CA LEU A 103 1.66 4.57 -0.81
C LEU A 103 3.10 5.10 -0.72
N LEU A 104 3.84 5.08 -1.84
CA LEU A 104 5.22 5.58 -1.88
C LEU A 104 5.30 7.06 -1.47
N GLN A 105 4.36 7.89 -1.94
CA GLN A 105 4.32 9.30 -1.56
C GLN A 105 4.07 9.49 -0.06
N VAL A 106 3.14 8.74 0.54
CA VAL A 106 2.87 8.82 1.98
C VAL A 106 4.10 8.42 2.79
N LEU A 107 4.77 7.34 2.38
CA LEU A 107 6.00 6.89 3.03
C LEU A 107 7.11 7.93 2.92
N SER A 108 7.27 8.58 1.77
CA SER A 108 8.22 9.69 1.61
C SER A 108 7.86 10.89 2.47
N LEU A 109 6.60 11.32 2.50
CA LEU A 109 6.15 12.46 3.32
C LEU A 109 6.35 12.22 4.81
N ALA A 110 6.16 10.99 5.29
CA ALA A 110 6.43 10.62 6.68
C ALA A 110 7.91 10.76 7.09
N THR A 111 8.85 10.86 6.14
CA THR A 111 10.26 11.13 6.45
C THR A 111 10.55 12.61 6.70
N THR A 112 9.75 13.51 6.10
CA THR A 112 9.93 14.97 6.21
C THR A 112 8.94 15.60 7.18
N ASP A 113 7.78 14.97 7.38
CA ASP A 113 6.72 15.38 8.30
C ASP A 113 6.17 14.13 9.05
N PRO A 114 6.96 13.57 9.98
CA PRO A 114 6.63 12.35 10.70
C PRO A 114 5.47 12.52 11.69
N GLU A 115 5.22 13.73 12.20
CA GLU A 115 4.10 13.98 13.11
C GLU A 115 2.77 13.85 12.37
N THR A 116 2.68 14.43 11.17
CA THR A 116 1.46 14.32 10.34
C THR A 116 1.32 12.95 9.72
N TYR A 117 2.34 12.40 9.07
CA TYR A 117 2.19 11.20 8.23
C TYR A 117 2.74 9.90 8.85
N GLY A 118 3.50 10.00 9.95
CA GLY A 118 4.16 8.85 10.57
C GLY A 118 3.23 7.74 11.05
N PRO A 119 2.13 8.03 11.78
CA PRO A 119 1.16 7.01 12.16
C PRO A 119 0.62 6.22 10.97
N TYR A 120 0.35 6.91 9.86
CA TYR A 120 -0.23 6.32 8.65
C TYR A 120 0.78 5.46 7.89
N ALA A 121 2.01 5.95 7.76
CA ALA A 121 3.12 5.20 7.18
C ALA A 121 3.39 3.91 7.95
N ARG A 122 3.37 3.95 9.29
CA ARG A 122 3.56 2.76 10.15
C ARG A 122 2.44 1.74 9.94
N THR A 123 1.19 2.17 9.92
CA THR A 123 0.05 1.27 9.65
C THR A 123 0.15 0.64 8.27
N ALA A 124 0.48 1.42 7.24
CA ALA A 124 0.62 0.89 5.88
C ALA A 124 1.74 -0.15 5.76
N VAL A 125 2.85 0.03 6.47
CA VAL A 125 3.92 -0.98 6.55
C VAL A 125 3.43 -2.24 7.28
N ALA A 126 2.79 -2.10 8.44
CA ALA A 126 2.33 -3.23 9.23
C ALA A 126 1.32 -4.11 8.46
N VAL A 127 0.37 -3.49 7.76
CA VAL A 127 -0.64 -4.17 6.94
C VAL A 127 -0.04 -5.06 5.86
N MET A 128 1.10 -4.66 5.27
CA MET A 128 1.82 -5.49 4.30
C MET A 128 2.66 -6.55 5.01
N LEU A 129 3.30 -6.19 6.12
CA LEU A 129 4.29 -7.00 6.80
C LEU A 129 3.68 -8.19 7.54
N ASP A 130 2.54 -8.00 8.20
CA ASP A 130 1.98 -9.00 9.11
C ASP A 130 1.50 -10.26 8.37
N PRO A 131 0.71 -10.19 7.26
CA PRO A 131 0.29 -11.40 6.53
C PRO A 131 1.45 -12.19 5.94
N ILE A 132 2.51 -11.49 5.49
CA ILE A 132 3.71 -12.11 4.92
C ILE A 132 4.53 -12.77 6.03
N SER A 133 4.62 -12.13 7.20
CA SER A 133 5.26 -12.72 8.38
C SER A 133 4.52 -13.98 8.84
N ASP A 134 3.19 -13.95 8.87
CA ASP A 134 2.38 -15.12 9.25
C ASP A 134 2.54 -16.27 8.25
N ALA A 135 2.55 -15.98 6.94
CA ALA A 135 2.84 -17.00 5.92
C ALA A 135 4.24 -17.62 6.09
N LEU A 136 5.26 -16.83 6.42
CA LEU A 136 6.61 -17.34 6.69
C LEU A 136 6.66 -18.22 7.94
N VAL A 137 5.86 -17.91 8.96
CA VAL A 137 5.70 -18.78 10.13
C VAL A 137 5.07 -20.12 9.72
N SER A 138 4.03 -20.10 8.87
CA SER A 138 3.39 -21.33 8.35
C SER A 138 4.35 -22.20 7.54
N VAL A 139 5.33 -21.61 6.87
CA VAL A 139 6.40 -22.31 6.12
C VAL A 139 7.49 -22.88 7.05
N GLY A 140 7.46 -22.58 8.35
CA GLY A 140 8.34 -23.17 9.36
C GLY A 140 9.42 -22.25 9.92
N TYR A 141 9.44 -20.96 9.57
CA TYR A 141 10.38 -20.01 10.16
C TYR A 141 9.92 -19.57 11.56
N GLY A 142 10.88 -19.39 12.48
CA GLY A 142 10.59 -18.78 13.79
C GLY A 142 10.11 -17.33 13.63
N ARG A 143 9.20 -16.86 14.50
CA ARG A 143 8.54 -15.53 14.38
C ARG A 143 9.51 -14.36 14.13
N ARG A 144 10.67 -14.35 14.79
CA ARG A 144 11.68 -13.31 14.60
C ARG A 144 12.28 -13.36 13.19
N ASP A 145 12.64 -14.55 12.72
CA ASP A 145 13.22 -14.74 11.39
C ASP A 145 12.18 -14.47 10.29
N ALA A 146 10.95 -14.92 10.49
CA ALA A 146 9.81 -14.63 9.63
C ALA A 146 9.61 -13.11 9.44
N ARG A 147 9.66 -12.32 10.52
CA ARG A 147 9.50 -10.85 10.42
C ARG A 147 10.67 -10.18 9.68
N ILE A 148 11.90 -10.68 9.85
CA ILE A 148 13.08 -10.18 9.12
C ILE A 148 12.95 -10.49 7.62
N ARG A 149 12.59 -11.73 7.27
CA ARG A 149 12.36 -12.16 5.89
C ARG A 149 11.19 -11.42 5.23
N ALA A 150 10.09 -11.21 5.96
CA ALA A 150 8.97 -10.40 5.49
C ALA A 150 9.43 -8.95 5.22
N THR A 151 10.28 -8.39 6.08
CA THR A 151 10.84 -7.06 5.89
C THR A 151 11.68 -6.97 4.62
N LEU A 152 12.50 -8.00 4.34
CA LEU A 152 13.27 -8.10 3.10
C LEU A 152 12.35 -8.08 1.86
N VAL A 153 11.31 -8.91 1.85
CA VAL A 153 10.37 -8.98 0.72
C VAL A 153 9.61 -7.66 0.56
N VAL A 154 8.97 -7.17 1.62
CA VAL A 154 8.13 -5.95 1.56
C VAL A 154 8.97 -4.74 1.16
N SER A 155 10.12 -4.54 1.80
CA SER A 155 10.95 -3.36 1.55
C SER A 155 11.68 -3.47 0.21
N GLY A 156 12.17 -4.67 -0.14
CA GLY A 156 12.84 -4.94 -1.41
C GLY A 156 11.91 -4.73 -2.60
N LEU A 157 10.75 -5.39 -2.61
CA LEU A 157 9.77 -5.24 -3.69
C LEU A 157 9.23 -3.80 -3.78
N ARG A 158 9.03 -3.11 -2.65
CA ARG A 158 8.63 -1.69 -2.67
C ARG A 158 9.69 -0.80 -3.32
N GLY A 159 10.97 -0.99 -2.99
CA GLY A 159 12.07 -0.25 -3.60
C GLY A 159 12.15 -0.49 -5.11
N LEU A 160 11.95 -1.73 -5.54
CA LEU A 160 11.88 -2.12 -6.94
C LEU A 160 10.67 -1.50 -7.67
N CYS A 161 9.51 -1.39 -7.02
CA CYS A 161 8.37 -0.65 -7.57
C CYS A 161 8.72 0.83 -7.81
N GLN A 162 9.40 1.47 -6.85
CA GLN A 162 9.83 2.86 -7.00
C GLN A 162 10.84 3.00 -8.14
N ASP A 163 11.79 2.08 -8.27
CA ASP A 163 12.78 2.05 -9.35
C ASP A 163 12.11 2.01 -10.72
N VAL A 164 11.26 1.01 -11.00
CA VAL A 164 10.62 0.86 -12.32
C VAL A 164 9.69 2.03 -12.68
N LEU A 165 9.08 2.68 -11.68
CA LEU A 165 8.28 3.89 -11.90
C LEU A 165 9.10 5.06 -12.43
N VAL A 166 10.39 5.13 -12.07
CA VAL A 166 11.33 6.18 -12.46
C VAL A 166 12.09 5.79 -13.73
N THR A 167 12.69 4.61 -13.76
CA THR A 167 13.62 4.17 -14.81
C THR A 167 12.95 3.53 -16.01
N ARG A 168 11.73 2.99 -15.84
CA ARG A 168 11.01 2.20 -16.86
C ARG A 168 11.75 0.95 -17.34
N ASP A 169 12.71 0.46 -16.56
CA ASP A 169 13.48 -0.74 -16.86
C ASP A 169 12.84 -1.98 -16.22
N ASP A 170 11.77 -2.48 -16.84
CA ASP A 170 11.01 -3.63 -16.33
C ASP A 170 11.88 -4.88 -16.20
N SER A 171 12.75 -5.15 -17.19
CA SER A 171 13.56 -6.38 -17.23
C SER A 171 14.55 -6.47 -16.08
N ARG A 172 15.28 -5.39 -15.77
CA ARG A 172 16.22 -5.36 -14.63
C ARG A 172 15.50 -5.50 -13.31
N VAL A 173 14.38 -4.82 -13.15
CA VAL A 173 13.63 -4.80 -11.89
C VAL A 173 12.92 -6.14 -11.64
N ASP A 174 12.37 -6.80 -12.67
CA ASP A 174 11.82 -8.15 -12.57
C ASP A 174 12.89 -9.16 -12.14
N ALA A 175 14.09 -9.11 -12.74
CA ALA A 175 15.19 -9.99 -12.35
C ALA A 175 15.60 -9.77 -10.89
N ALA A 176 15.66 -8.52 -10.43
CA ALA A 176 15.95 -8.20 -9.04
C ALA A 176 14.84 -8.66 -8.08
N ALA A 177 13.56 -8.61 -8.50
CA ALA A 177 12.44 -9.09 -7.70
C ALA A 177 12.55 -10.60 -7.44
N GLU A 178 12.93 -11.39 -8.45
CA GLU A 178 13.17 -12.83 -8.27
C GLU A 178 14.30 -13.11 -7.26
N LEU A 179 15.38 -12.32 -7.27
CA LEU A 179 16.46 -12.44 -6.29
C LEU A 179 15.99 -12.14 -4.87
N VAL A 180 15.19 -11.09 -4.68
CA VAL A 180 14.59 -10.75 -3.36
C VAL A 180 13.71 -11.90 -2.87
N ILE A 181 12.89 -12.48 -3.75
CA ILE A 181 11.99 -13.59 -3.42
C ILE A 181 12.78 -14.86 -3.04
N ALA A 182 13.84 -15.19 -3.78
CA ALA A 182 14.70 -16.32 -3.50
C ALA A 182 15.46 -16.16 -2.16
N ALA A 183 16.02 -14.97 -1.92
CA ALA A 183 16.73 -14.66 -0.67
C ALA A 183 15.83 -14.81 0.57
N ALA A 184 14.55 -14.46 0.46
CA ALA A 184 13.59 -14.63 1.54
C ALA A 184 13.39 -16.10 1.95
N MET A 185 13.64 -17.06 1.05
CA MET A 185 13.54 -18.50 1.31
C MET A 185 14.88 -19.15 1.73
N GLY A 186 15.97 -18.37 1.76
CA GLY A 186 17.31 -18.83 2.12
C GLY A 186 18.06 -19.51 0.98
N ASP A 187 17.72 -19.21 -0.29
CA ASP A 187 18.38 -19.82 -1.46
C ASP A 187 19.41 -18.88 -2.14
N ALA A 188 19.82 -17.80 -1.47
CA ALA A 188 20.69 -16.76 -2.02
C ALA A 188 22.12 -16.84 -1.45
#